data_AF-G3U2E7-F1
#
_entry.id   AF-G3U2E7-F1
#
_cell.length_a   1.000
_cell.length_b   1.000
_cell.length_c   1.000
_cell.angle_alpha   90.00
_cell.angle_beta   90.00
_cell.angle_gamma   90.00
#
_symmetry.space_group_name_H-M   'P 1'
#
loop_
_entity.id
_entity.type
_entity.pdbx_description
1 polymer ?
#
loop_
_entity_poly.entity_id
_entity_poly.type
_entity_poly.pdbx_seq_one_letter_code
_entity_poly.pdbx_strand_id
1 'polypeptide(L)'
;AAVESFVTKQLELLALERDAEVEERRSWQESVSLKELQSRGVCLLKLQVSNQRTGLYGKLLATFEPRRCGSAAVLPSNSFTSG
;
A
#
# COMPACT_ATOMS: atom_id res chain seq x y z
N ALA A 1 -3.63 19.98 32.53
CA ALA A 1 -4.50 20.80 31.65
C ALA A 1 -3.88 20.98 30.26
N ALA A 2 -2.66 21.52 30.12
CA ALA A 2 -2.04 21.75 28.80
C ALA A 2 -1.76 20.46 28.00
N VAL A 3 -1.27 19.39 28.65
CA VAL A 3 -1.01 18.10 28.00
C VAL A 3 -2.30 17.45 27.52
N GLU A 4 -3.36 17.43 28.34
CA GLU A 4 -4.67 16.90 27.95
C GLU A 4 -5.22 17.63 26.71
N SER A 5 -5.20 18.96 26.71
CA SER A 5 -5.66 19.74 25.55
C SER A 5 -4.82 19.48 24.30
N PHE A 6 -3.49 19.31 24.45
CA PHE A 6 -2.61 18.95 23.34
C PHE A 6 -2.95 17.57 22.78
N VAL A 7 -3.10 16.55 23.65
CA VAL A 7 -3.40 15.18 23.24
C VAL A 7 -4.75 15.11 22.52
N THR A 8 -5.80 15.72 23.08
CA THR A 8 -7.11 15.80 22.42
C THR A 8 -6.98 16.44 21.05
N LYS A 9 -6.22 17.53 20.93
CA LYS A 9 -6.05 18.19 19.64
C LYS A 9 -5.28 17.33 18.63
N GLN A 10 -4.25 16.60 19.07
CA GLN A 10 -3.51 15.69 18.20
C GLN A 10 -4.39 14.54 17.71
N LEU A 11 -5.24 13.97 18.55
CA LEU A 11 -6.18 12.92 18.16
C LEU A 11 -7.18 13.40 17.10
N GLU A 12 -7.70 14.63 17.23
CA GLU A 12 -8.56 15.25 16.22
C GLU A 12 -7.83 15.40 14.88
N LEU A 13 -6.58 15.90 14.91
CA LEU A 13 -5.79 16.11 13.70
C LEU A 13 -5.46 14.78 13.00
N LEU A 14 -5.10 13.74 13.76
CA LEU A 14 -4.86 12.40 13.22
C LEU A 14 -6.11 11.80 12.58
N ALA A 15 -7.29 12.03 13.18
CA ALA A 15 -8.55 11.58 12.58
C ALA A 15 -8.82 12.29 11.25
N LEU A 16 -8.59 13.60 11.19
CA LEU A 16 -8.76 14.40 9.98
C LEU A 16 -7.79 13.96 8.87
N GLU A 17 -6.52 13.74 9.20
CA GLU A 17 -5.51 13.24 8.26
C GLU A 17 -5.89 11.86 7.71
N ARG A 18 -6.30 10.95 8.60
CA ARG A 18 -6.73 9.60 8.21
C ARG A 18 -7.94 9.64 7.26
N ASP A 19 -8.94 10.48 7.56
CA ASP A 19 -10.14 10.58 6.72
C ASP A 19 -9.81 11.17 5.33
N ALA A 20 -8.91 12.17 5.27
CA ALA A 20 -8.41 12.72 4.02
C ALA A 20 -7.64 11.68 3.18
N GLU A 21 -6.76 10.90 3.80
CA GLU A 21 -5.99 9.83 3.13
C GLU A 21 -6.91 8.73 2.57
N VAL A 22 -7.93 8.33 3.35
CA VAL A 22 -8.89 7.30 2.93
C VAL A 22 -9.72 7.77 1.75
N GLU A 23 -10.22 9.01 1.77
CA GLU A 23 -11.07 9.54 0.71
C GLU A 23 -10.28 9.75 -0.59
N GLU A 24 -9.04 10.25 -0.51
CA GLU A 24 -8.17 10.35 -1.68
C GLU A 24 -7.94 8.97 -2.33
N ARG A 25 -7.60 7.95 -1.53
CA ARG A 25 -7.39 6.59 -2.02
C ARG A 25 -8.64 5.99 -2.65
N ARG A 26 -9.80 6.23 -2.06
CA ARG A 26 -11.09 5.78 -2.60
C ARG A 26 -11.35 6.42 -3.97
N SER A 27 -11.19 7.74 -4.07
CA SER A 27 -11.36 8.47 -5.32
C SER A 27 -10.46 7.90 -6.42
N TRP A 28 -9.19 7.61 -6.13
CA TRP A 28 -8.26 7.00 -7.08
C TRP A 28 -8.69 5.60 -7.49
N GLN A 29 -9.10 4.77 -6.53
CA GLN A 29 -9.52 3.40 -6.79
C GLN A 29 -10.78 3.32 -7.67
N GLU A 30 -11.70 4.27 -7.52
CA GLU A 30 -12.97 4.30 -8.26
C GLU A 30 -12.86 4.97 -9.64
N SER A 31 -12.04 6.00 -9.77
CA SER A 31 -11.99 6.83 -10.98
C SER A 31 -10.82 6.53 -11.92
N VAL A 32 -9.75 5.87 -11.45
CA VAL A 32 -8.52 5.64 -12.22
C VAL A 32 -8.38 4.18 -12.61
N SER A 33 -8.02 3.93 -13.87
CA SER A 33 -7.80 2.56 -14.34
C SER A 33 -6.63 1.87 -13.62
N LEU A 34 -6.73 0.57 -13.39
CA LEU A 34 -5.67 -0.21 -12.74
C LEU A 34 -4.30 -0.09 -13.42
N LYS A 35 -4.26 0.03 -14.76
CA LYS A 35 -3.00 0.23 -15.50
C LYS A 35 -2.36 1.58 -15.22
N GLU A 36 -3.16 2.61 -15.04
CA GLU A 36 -2.68 3.95 -14.71
C GLU A 36 -2.23 4.02 -13.24
N LEU A 37 -2.88 3.30 -12.32
CA LEU A 37 -2.36 3.15 -10.97
C LEU A 37 -0.99 2.42 -10.95
N GLN A 38 -0.79 1.47 -11.87
CA GLN A 38 0.50 0.80 -12.04
C GLN A 38 1.57 1.71 -12.66
N SER A 39 1.23 2.56 -13.64
CA SER A 39 2.18 3.52 -14.21
C SER A 39 2.63 4.55 -13.18
N ARG A 40 1.74 4.93 -12.24
CA ARG A 40 2.04 5.79 -11.09
C ARG A 40 2.84 5.10 -9.98
N GLY A 41 3.04 3.78 -10.06
CA GLY A 41 3.84 3.04 -9.10
C GLY A 41 3.14 2.70 -7.78
N VAL A 42 1.82 2.92 -7.69
CA VAL A 42 1.02 2.66 -6.47
C VAL A 42 0.21 1.36 -6.54
N CYS A 43 0.29 0.63 -7.67
CA CYS A 43 -0.37 -0.66 -7.86
C CYS A 43 0.53 -1.63 -8.64
N LEU A 44 0.53 -2.91 -8.26
CA LEU A 44 1.22 -3.97 -8.99
C LEU A 44 0.21 -5.02 -9.46
N LEU A 45 0.20 -5.29 -10.78
CA LEU A 45 -0.78 -6.16 -11.40
C LEU A 45 -0.16 -7.46 -11.91
N LYS A 46 -1.00 -8.49 -12.04
CA LYS A 46 -0.66 -9.77 -12.69
C LYS A 46 0.55 -10.47 -12.07
N LEU A 47 0.71 -10.33 -10.76
CA LEU A 47 1.71 -11.09 -10.02
C LEU A 47 1.29 -12.57 -9.91
N GLN A 48 2.27 -13.42 -9.63
CA GLN A 48 2.09 -14.80 -9.23
C GLN A 48 2.79 -15.04 -7.90
N VAL A 49 2.32 -16.04 -7.15
CA VAL A 49 2.94 -16.42 -5.88
C VAL A 49 4.15 -17.30 -6.19
N SER A 50 5.33 -16.88 -5.74
CA SER A 50 6.57 -17.65 -5.85
C SER A 50 6.91 -18.44 -4.59
N ASN A 51 6.46 -17.97 -3.42
CA ASN A 51 6.70 -18.63 -2.14
C ASN A 51 5.60 -18.30 -1.13
N GLN A 52 5.31 -19.24 -0.23
CA GLN A 52 4.44 -19.04 0.92
C GLN A 52 5.01 -19.75 2.14
N ARG A 53 5.10 -19.06 3.28
CA ARG A 53 5.58 -19.62 4.54
C ARG A 53 4.98 -18.91 5.74
N THR A 54 4.99 -19.56 6.90
CA THR A 54 4.67 -18.90 8.17
C THR A 54 5.85 -18.02 8.58
N GLY A 55 5.59 -16.74 8.81
CA GLY A 55 6.52 -15.75 9.29
C GLY A 55 6.37 -15.43 10.78
N LEU A 56 6.97 -14.30 11.17
CA LEU A 56 6.92 -13.82 12.54
C LEU A 56 5.48 -13.57 12.99
N TYR A 57 5.22 -13.80 14.28
CA TYR A 57 3.90 -13.65 14.90
C TYR A 57 2.81 -14.53 14.27
N GLY A 58 3.19 -15.65 13.66
CA GLY A 58 2.25 -16.57 13.00
C GLY A 58 1.61 -16.01 11.73
N LYS A 59 2.14 -14.90 11.17
CA LYS A 59 1.60 -14.29 9.95
C LYS A 59 2.02 -15.06 8.71
N LEU A 60 1.12 -15.25 7.74
CA LEU A 60 1.47 -15.81 6.43
C LEU A 60 2.32 -14.80 5.63
N LEU A 61 3.51 -15.22 5.21
CA LEU A 61 4.36 -14.47 4.28
C LEU A 61 4.23 -15.09 2.89
N ALA A 62 3.66 -14.32 1.96
CA ALA A 62 3.59 -14.65 0.55
C ALA A 62 4.54 -13.77 -0.26
N THR A 63 5.41 -14.38 -1.05
CA THR A 63 6.30 -13.68 -2.00
C THR A 63 5.65 -13.70 -3.38
N PHE A 64 5.63 -12.54 -4.03
CA PHE A 64 5.01 -12.34 -5.33
C PHE A 64 6.05 -11.90 -6.36
N GLU A 65 5.92 -12.39 -7.59
CA GLU A 65 6.78 -12.05 -8.73
C GLU A 65 5.97 -11.82 -10.02
N PRO A 66 6.53 -11.16 -11.05
CA PRO A 66 5.84 -10.99 -12.33
C PRO A 66 5.51 -12.32 -13.03
N ARG A 67 4.28 -12.49 -13.52
CA ARG A 67 3.80 -13.73 -14.18
C ARG A 67 4.44 -14.04 -15.54
N ARG A 68 4.94 -13.05 -16.28
CA ARG A 68 5.55 -13.26 -17.62
C ARG A 68 6.97 -12.71 -17.62
N CYS A 69 7.93 -13.59 -17.89
CA CYS A 69 9.36 -13.30 -17.82
C CYS A 69 9.94 -13.24 -19.25
N GLY A 70 10.28 -12.03 -19.71
CA GLY A 70 11.48 -11.83 -20.54
C GLY A 70 12.69 -11.69 -19.60
N SER A 71 13.91 -11.67 -20.15
CA SER A 71 15.17 -11.61 -19.37
C SER A 71 15.10 -10.58 -18.22
N ALA A 72 15.18 -11.10 -16.98
CA ALA A 72 14.95 -10.42 -15.70
C ALA A 72 13.51 -9.92 -15.49
N ALA A 73 12.66 -10.76 -14.87
CA ALA A 73 11.35 -10.37 -14.35
C ALA A 73 11.48 -9.39 -13.18
N VAL A 74 11.78 -8.13 -13.48
CA VAL A 74 11.81 -7.02 -12.52
C VAL A 74 10.40 -6.44 -12.38
N LEU A 75 10.03 -6.02 -11.18
CA LEU A 75 8.79 -5.28 -10.95
C LEU A 75 8.87 -3.91 -11.67
N PRO A 76 7.74 -3.38 -12.18
CA PRO A 76 7.73 -2.01 -12.68
C PRO A 76 8.15 -1.03 -11.57
N SER A 77 8.72 0.11 -11.95
CA SER A 77 9.08 1.18 -11.01
C SER A 77 7.89 1.54 -10.14
N ASN A 78 8.10 1.54 -8.82
CA ASN A 78 7.01 1.66 -7.85
C ASN A 78 7.50 2.29 -6.55
N SER A 79 6.55 2.73 -5.71
CA SER A 79 6.82 3.36 -4.41
C SER A 79 6.51 2.45 -3.22
N PHE A 80 6.49 1.11 -3.41
CA PHE A 80 6.27 0.16 -2.32
C PHE A 80 7.53 0.11 -1.45
N THR A 81 7.34 0.33 -0.16
CA THR A 81 8.41 0.26 0.85
C THR A 81 8.15 -0.88 1.82
N SER A 82 9.18 -1.26 2.58
CA SER A 82 8.96 -2.07 3.77
C SER A 82 8.07 -1.29 4.73
N GLY A 83 6.98 -1.93 5.19
CA GLY A 83 6.00 -1.35 6.09
C GLY A 83 6.47 -1.25 7.54
#